data_AF-A0A3E0DL74-F1
#
_entry.id   AF-A0A3E0DL74-F1
#
_cell.length_a   1.000
_cell.length_b   1.000
_cell.length_c   1.000
_cell.angle_alpha   90.00
_cell.angle_beta   90.00
_cell.angle_gamma   90.00
#
_symmetry.space_group_name_H-M   'P 1'
#
loop_
_entity.id
_entity.type
_entity.pdbx_description
1 polymer ?
#
loop_
_entity_poly.entity_id
_entity_poly.type
_entity_poly.pdbx_seq_one_letter_code
_entity_poly.pdbx_strand_id
1 'polypeptide(L)'
;MKINLTQITPVVLAVGIFSCGGNPEKADAPINFSLEITDSVQIDYLGEMMLLDYDPTADKYLLATDEPWEYLEVDAQGKILNHNKFSSDGIDVVNYPASLGYFNGDVAVLNHLKGYYMFKDSSKVGEISIPYPFQIMMKNPKLGLFESGNKIFYPQPMPGSLSMSNLDEFFRGLYKLPIIESQDKTTGETLGALILPETSVVLNDQVHGFPIPVYTMDQEKLLLGLGIEPRFYVYKKEGDQFSYEKTVEVDIPDWIVYTPAPMDNPKQFLTDNQKKRPGSLTNIFVVGDYYLAIYNRGISEEVVAQLDPAARYGLGALKKDPNYAAIFDKDFNQLATNVPFPSTSYFPTVVNKDGKLVVSKVAGLSETEDDGIILYKLKLVEN
;
A
#
# COMPACT_ATOMS: atom_id res chain seq x y z
N MET A 1 62.59 -21.44 58.38
CA MET A 1 63.58 -21.22 57.30
C MET A 1 63.33 -22.28 56.22
N LYS A 2 62.95 -21.83 55.01
CA LYS A 2 62.94 -22.48 53.69
C LYS A 2 62.24 -23.84 53.47
N ILE A 3 61.52 -23.89 52.34
CA ILE A 3 60.57 -24.87 51.80
C ILE A 3 61.30 -25.90 50.90
N ASN A 4 60.72 -27.10 50.72
CA ASN A 4 60.61 -27.86 49.45
C ASN A 4 59.60 -29.01 49.68
N LEU A 5 58.38 -29.00 49.13
CA LEU A 5 57.92 -29.22 47.75
C LEU A 5 58.19 -30.64 47.22
N THR A 6 57.10 -31.41 47.09
CA THR A 6 56.70 -32.36 46.01
C THR A 6 56.24 -33.73 46.52
N GLN A 7 54.92 -33.94 46.57
CA GLN A 7 54.31 -35.24 46.29
C GLN A 7 53.02 -35.04 45.51
N ILE A 8 52.98 -35.74 44.37
CA ILE A 8 51.94 -35.75 43.36
C ILE A 8 50.93 -36.82 43.76
N THR A 9 49.66 -36.44 43.93
CA THR A 9 48.54 -37.37 44.09
C THR A 9 47.71 -37.35 42.81
N PRO A 10 47.33 -38.51 42.22
CA PRO A 10 46.47 -38.53 41.06
C PRO A 10 45.01 -38.35 41.52
N VAL A 11 44.37 -37.26 41.09
CA VAL A 11 42.92 -37.09 41.19
C VAL A 11 42.29 -37.74 39.97
N VAL A 12 41.54 -38.81 40.23
CA VAL A 12 40.69 -39.51 39.27
C VAL A 12 39.57 -38.54 38.85
N LEU A 13 39.64 -38.07 37.60
CA LEU A 13 38.63 -37.21 36.98
C LEU A 13 37.51 -38.10 36.42
N ALA A 14 36.43 -38.25 37.19
CA ALA A 14 35.19 -38.84 36.71
C ALA A 14 34.48 -37.84 35.79
N VAL A 15 34.69 -37.97 34.49
CA VAL A 15 33.95 -37.23 33.45
C VAL A 15 32.56 -37.85 33.33
N GLY A 16 31.60 -37.24 34.03
CA GLY A 16 30.17 -37.47 33.82
C GLY A 16 29.75 -36.90 32.48
N ILE A 17 29.57 -37.79 31.50
CA ILE A 17 28.88 -37.53 30.23
C ILE A 17 27.39 -37.31 30.53
N PHE A 18 27.02 -36.08 30.88
CA PHE A 18 25.66 -35.60 30.69
C PHE A 18 25.44 -35.40 29.20
N SER A 19 25.01 -36.47 28.53
CA SER A 19 24.41 -36.40 27.21
C SER A 19 23.08 -35.66 27.35
N CYS A 20 23.11 -34.35 27.07
CA CYS A 20 21.90 -33.58 26.79
C CYS A 20 21.23 -34.21 25.57
N GLY A 21 20.18 -34.98 25.80
CA GLY A 21 19.17 -35.28 24.81
C GLY A 21 18.45 -33.98 24.46
N GLY A 22 19.04 -33.20 23.55
CA GLY A 22 18.30 -32.17 22.84
C GLY A 22 17.21 -32.89 22.06
N ASN A 23 15.97 -32.72 22.48
CA ASN A 23 14.84 -33.05 21.61
C ASN A 23 15.12 -32.32 20.29
N PRO A 24 15.13 -33.01 19.13
CA PRO A 24 15.13 -32.30 17.87
C PRO A 24 13.92 -31.37 17.91
N GLU A 25 14.15 -30.06 17.80
CA GLU A 25 13.11 -29.10 17.51
C GLU A 25 12.28 -29.72 16.38
N LYS A 26 11.02 -30.02 16.68
CA LYS A 26 10.06 -30.32 15.63
C LYS A 26 10.08 -29.08 14.76
N ALA A 27 10.63 -29.19 13.55
CA ALA A 27 10.36 -28.20 12.53
C ALA A 27 8.84 -28.13 12.44
N ASP A 28 8.28 -27.01 12.88
CA ASP A 28 6.85 -26.77 12.79
C ASP A 28 6.45 -26.97 11.32
N ALA A 29 5.35 -27.70 11.12
CA ALA A 29 4.85 -27.94 9.78
C ALA A 29 4.62 -26.58 9.09
N PRO A 30 4.85 -26.46 7.77
CA PRO A 30 4.60 -25.22 7.06
C PRO A 30 3.14 -24.79 7.27
N ILE A 31 2.95 -23.59 7.84
CA ILE A 31 1.62 -23.00 8.02
C ILE A 31 1.12 -22.60 6.63
N ASN A 32 -0.02 -23.14 6.22
CA ASN A 32 -0.60 -22.83 4.90
C ASN A 32 -1.69 -21.79 5.06
N PHE A 33 -1.69 -20.78 4.19
CA PHE A 33 -2.72 -19.74 4.19
C PHE A 33 -3.52 -19.73 2.88
N SER A 34 -4.81 -19.44 2.97
CA SER A 34 -5.70 -19.23 1.83
C SER A 34 -6.59 -18.00 2.04
N LEU A 35 -7.01 -17.38 0.94
CA LEU A 35 -8.05 -16.34 0.91
C LEU A 35 -9.33 -16.95 0.34
N GLU A 36 -10.32 -17.18 1.19
CA GLU A 36 -11.57 -17.84 0.81
C GLU A 36 -12.71 -16.84 0.64
N ILE A 37 -13.43 -16.91 -0.48
CA ILE A 37 -14.67 -16.17 -0.67
C ILE A 37 -15.71 -16.75 0.29
N THR A 38 -16.11 -15.96 1.29
CA THR A 38 -17.10 -16.37 2.30
C THR A 38 -18.49 -15.82 2.01
N ASP A 39 -18.57 -14.74 1.24
CA ASP A 39 -19.79 -14.02 0.92
C ASP A 39 -19.53 -13.11 -0.29
N SER A 40 -20.60 -12.63 -0.92
CA SER A 40 -20.55 -11.66 -2.01
C SER A 40 -21.71 -10.70 -1.91
N VAL A 41 -21.47 -9.45 -2.28
CA VAL A 41 -22.50 -8.41 -2.35
C VAL A 41 -22.67 -8.00 -3.80
N GLN A 42 -23.91 -8.00 -4.28
CA GLN A 42 -24.28 -7.46 -5.59
C GLN A 42 -24.86 -6.07 -5.44
N ILE A 43 -24.41 -5.15 -6.28
CA ILE A 43 -24.84 -3.76 -6.34
C ILE A 43 -25.54 -3.56 -7.67
N ASP A 44 -26.81 -3.15 -7.62
CA ASP A 44 -27.64 -2.88 -8.79
C ASP A 44 -27.22 -1.54 -9.44
N TYR A 45 -26.12 -1.59 -10.19
CA TYR A 45 -25.57 -0.45 -10.92
C TYR A 45 -25.00 -0.92 -12.26
N LEU A 46 -25.38 -0.23 -13.33
CA LEU A 46 -24.91 -0.48 -14.68
C LEU A 46 -23.69 0.39 -15.00
N GLY A 47 -22.50 -0.19 -14.86
CA GLY A 47 -21.24 0.44 -15.21
C GLY A 47 -20.07 -0.18 -14.47
N GLU A 48 -18.85 0.29 -14.76
CA GLU A 48 -17.64 -0.17 -14.10
C GLU A 48 -17.29 0.77 -12.95
N MET A 49 -17.27 0.23 -11.74
CA MET A 49 -16.77 0.92 -10.55
C MET A 49 -15.79 0.02 -9.82
N MET A 50 -14.77 0.63 -9.23
CA MET A 50 -13.77 -0.03 -8.41
C MET A 50 -13.98 0.35 -6.96
N LEU A 51 -13.90 -0.64 -6.08
CA LEU A 51 -13.85 -0.42 -4.64
C LEU A 51 -12.60 0.39 -4.28
N LEU A 52 -12.76 1.52 -3.61
CA LEU A 52 -11.66 2.39 -3.22
C LEU A 52 -11.42 2.40 -1.72
N ASP A 53 -12.50 2.46 -0.92
CA ASP A 53 -12.38 2.67 0.53
C ASP A 53 -13.58 2.08 1.30
N TYR A 54 -13.46 2.05 2.63
CA TYR A 54 -14.48 1.58 3.55
C TYR A 54 -14.53 2.43 4.81
N ASP A 55 -15.73 2.88 5.19
CA ASP A 55 -15.96 3.55 6.47
C ASP A 55 -16.45 2.53 7.51
N PRO A 56 -15.63 2.16 8.51
CA PRO A 56 -16.01 1.19 9.53
C PRO A 56 -17.09 1.70 10.49
N THR A 57 -17.27 3.01 10.60
CA THR A 57 -18.25 3.61 11.53
C THR A 57 -19.65 3.50 10.96
N ALA A 58 -19.82 3.86 9.68
CA ALA A 58 -21.10 3.80 8.98
C ALA A 58 -21.35 2.46 8.26
N ASP A 59 -20.35 1.56 8.21
CA ASP A 59 -20.40 0.27 7.52
C ASP A 59 -20.78 0.40 6.04
N LYS A 60 -20.09 1.32 5.35
CA LYS A 60 -20.32 1.63 3.93
C LYS A 60 -19.02 1.53 3.12
N TYR A 61 -19.16 1.05 1.89
CA TYR A 61 -18.11 0.98 0.89
C TYR A 61 -18.19 2.19 -0.04
N LEU A 62 -17.02 2.69 -0.44
CA LEU A 62 -16.87 3.70 -1.47
C LEU A 62 -16.37 3.04 -2.75
N LEU A 63 -17.14 3.18 -3.82
CA LEU A 63 -16.75 2.75 -5.15
C LEU A 63 -16.64 3.96 -6.07
N ALA A 64 -15.74 3.93 -7.05
CA ALA A 64 -15.62 4.99 -8.05
C ALA A 64 -15.14 4.48 -9.40
N THR A 65 -15.31 5.29 -10.43
CA THR A 65 -14.71 5.06 -11.75
C THR A 65 -13.16 5.17 -11.69
N ASP A 66 -12.45 4.60 -12.66
CA ASP A 66 -10.96 4.61 -12.72
C ASP A 66 -10.37 6.03 -12.75
N GLU A 67 -11.03 6.93 -13.46
CA GLU A 67 -10.93 8.37 -13.24
C GLU A 67 -12.03 8.73 -12.24
N PRO A 68 -11.76 9.07 -10.96
CA PRO A 68 -12.77 9.11 -9.90
C PRO A 68 -13.64 10.38 -9.95
N TRP A 69 -14.21 10.65 -11.13
CA TRP A 69 -15.21 11.67 -11.41
C TRP A 69 -16.59 11.30 -10.88
N GLU A 70 -16.86 10.00 -10.74
CA GLU A 70 -18.13 9.48 -10.28
C GLU A 70 -17.88 8.47 -9.16
N TYR A 71 -18.70 8.52 -8.11
CA TYR A 71 -18.60 7.61 -6.99
C TYR A 71 -19.97 7.17 -6.45
N LEU A 72 -19.97 6.00 -5.83
CA LEU A 72 -21.08 5.40 -5.11
C LEU A 72 -20.69 5.17 -3.66
N GLU A 73 -21.60 5.49 -2.75
CA GLU A 73 -21.54 4.99 -1.37
C GLU A 73 -22.58 3.90 -1.22
N VAL A 74 -22.16 2.73 -0.76
CA VAL A 74 -22.98 1.52 -0.76
C VAL A 74 -22.91 0.85 0.61
N ASP A 75 -24.03 0.39 1.14
CA ASP A 75 -24.03 -0.33 2.42
C ASP A 75 -23.50 -1.77 2.30
N ALA A 76 -23.37 -2.44 3.44
CA ALA A 76 -22.88 -3.82 3.52
C ALA A 76 -23.77 -4.86 2.81
N GLN A 77 -24.98 -4.50 2.38
CA GLN A 77 -25.94 -5.33 1.66
C GLN A 77 -25.99 -5.00 0.15
N GLY A 78 -25.24 -4.00 -0.32
CA GLY A 78 -25.18 -3.63 -1.73
C GLY A 78 -26.18 -2.56 -2.14
N LYS A 79 -26.90 -1.95 -1.19
CA LYS A 79 -27.80 -0.85 -1.48
C LYS A 79 -27.01 0.45 -1.67
N ILE A 80 -27.23 1.11 -2.80
CA ILE A 80 -26.69 2.44 -3.07
C ILE A 80 -27.34 3.44 -2.11
N LEU A 81 -26.52 4.03 -1.25
CA LEU A 81 -26.90 5.09 -0.30
C LEU A 81 -26.78 6.47 -0.93
N ASN A 82 -25.72 6.66 -1.72
CA ASN A 82 -25.43 7.90 -2.41
C ASN A 82 -24.75 7.62 -3.76
N HIS A 83 -25.02 8.50 -4.73
CA HIS A 83 -24.42 8.48 -6.05
C HIS A 83 -24.11 9.90 -6.46
N ASN A 84 -22.84 10.19 -6.70
CA ASN A 84 -22.40 11.53 -7.06
C ASN A 84 -21.50 11.52 -8.28
N LYS A 85 -21.56 12.62 -9.03
CA LYS A 85 -20.61 12.93 -10.08
C LYS A 85 -20.06 14.33 -9.84
N PHE A 86 -18.74 14.45 -9.73
CA PHE A 86 -18.09 15.73 -9.54
C PHE A 86 -18.33 16.65 -10.75
N SER A 87 -18.64 17.91 -10.45
CA SER A 87 -18.82 18.93 -11.48
C SER A 87 -17.48 19.56 -11.84
N SER A 88 -17.25 19.74 -13.14
CA SER A 88 -16.16 20.56 -13.68
C SER A 88 -16.50 22.05 -13.72
N ASP A 89 -17.76 22.42 -13.41
CA ASP A 89 -18.28 23.78 -13.47
C ASP A 89 -19.00 24.19 -12.17
N GLY A 90 -19.12 25.50 -11.93
CA GLY A 90 -19.85 26.05 -10.77
C GLY A 90 -18.95 26.52 -9.63
N ILE A 91 -19.49 26.51 -8.40
CA ILE A 91 -18.80 27.03 -7.21
C ILE A 91 -17.95 25.97 -6.48
N ASP A 92 -18.32 24.69 -6.62
CA ASP A 92 -17.68 23.55 -5.94
C ASP A 92 -16.90 22.66 -6.91
N VAL A 93 -16.20 23.29 -7.87
CA VAL A 93 -15.48 22.58 -8.94
C VAL A 93 -14.35 21.70 -8.40
N VAL A 94 -14.36 20.44 -8.82
CA VAL A 94 -13.22 19.52 -8.68
C VAL A 94 -12.52 19.44 -10.03
N ASN A 95 -11.33 20.05 -10.14
CA ASN A 95 -10.68 20.26 -11.46
C ASN A 95 -9.88 19.05 -11.96
N TYR A 96 -9.64 18.07 -11.10
CA TYR A 96 -9.01 16.78 -11.43
C TYR A 96 -9.02 15.94 -10.15
N PRO A 97 -9.97 15.02 -9.96
CA PRO A 97 -10.05 14.20 -8.75
C PRO A 97 -8.92 13.17 -8.79
N ALA A 98 -7.83 13.44 -8.08
CA ALA A 98 -6.63 12.59 -8.19
C ALA A 98 -6.62 11.41 -7.21
N SER A 99 -7.31 11.55 -6.09
CA SER A 99 -7.44 10.52 -5.06
C SER A 99 -8.75 10.74 -4.32
N LEU A 100 -9.41 9.64 -3.97
CA LEU A 100 -10.71 9.63 -3.30
C LEU A 100 -10.67 8.63 -2.15
N GLY A 101 -11.38 8.91 -1.05
CA GLY A 101 -11.50 8.02 0.10
C GLY A 101 -12.41 8.63 1.17
N TYR A 102 -12.56 7.93 2.29
CA TYR A 102 -13.24 8.45 3.46
C TYR A 102 -12.27 9.22 4.36
N PHE A 103 -12.75 10.32 4.93
CA PHE A 103 -12.08 11.05 5.99
C PHE A 103 -13.12 11.52 7.00
N ASN A 104 -13.03 11.02 8.24
CA ASN A 104 -13.99 11.30 9.30
C ASN A 104 -15.46 11.04 8.91
N GLY A 105 -15.70 10.02 8.07
CA GLY A 105 -17.04 9.62 7.60
C GLY A 105 -17.55 10.34 6.35
N ASP A 106 -16.89 11.44 5.95
CA ASP A 106 -17.20 12.18 4.73
C ASP A 106 -16.33 11.69 3.56
N VAL A 107 -16.85 11.80 2.34
CA VAL A 107 -16.07 11.48 1.13
C VAL A 107 -15.10 12.64 0.86
N ALA A 108 -13.81 12.37 0.90
CA ALA A 108 -12.76 13.34 0.65
C ALA A 108 -12.07 13.07 -0.69
N VAL A 109 -11.89 14.14 -1.48
CA VAL A 109 -11.22 14.08 -2.79
C VAL A 109 -10.07 15.09 -2.83
N LEU A 110 -8.92 14.66 -3.33
CA LEU A 110 -7.80 15.55 -3.60
C LEU A 110 -8.02 16.30 -4.92
N ASN A 111 -8.22 17.61 -4.81
CA ASN A 111 -8.37 18.55 -5.92
C ASN A 111 -7.03 19.23 -6.25
N HIS A 112 -6.59 19.07 -7.50
CA HIS A 112 -5.28 19.46 -8.05
C HIS A 112 -4.74 20.87 -7.71
N LEU A 113 -5.60 21.83 -7.31
CA LEU A 113 -5.16 23.21 -7.07
C LEU A 113 -5.42 23.73 -5.66
N LYS A 114 -6.21 23.02 -4.85
CA LYS A 114 -6.64 23.55 -3.54
C LYS A 114 -6.29 22.64 -2.39
N GLY A 115 -6.28 21.33 -2.60
CA GLY A 115 -6.16 20.33 -1.54
C GLY A 115 -7.39 19.46 -1.46
N TYR A 116 -7.80 19.09 -0.27
CA TYR A 116 -8.87 18.11 -0.10
C TYR A 116 -10.22 18.79 0.03
N TYR A 117 -11.21 18.35 -0.75
CA TYR A 117 -12.60 18.75 -0.57
C TYR A 117 -13.37 17.61 0.09
N MET A 118 -14.22 17.94 1.06
CA MET A 118 -15.06 16.97 1.77
C MET A 118 -16.51 17.09 1.33
N PHE A 119 -17.14 15.95 1.08
CA PHE A 119 -18.48 15.82 0.59
C PHE A 119 -19.31 14.95 1.53
N LYS A 120 -20.52 15.43 1.83
CA LYS A 120 -21.55 14.70 2.55
C LYS A 120 -22.84 14.79 1.77
N ASP A 121 -23.46 13.65 1.51
CA ASP A 121 -24.70 13.56 0.71
C ASP A 121 -24.56 14.36 -0.62
N SER A 122 -23.43 14.16 -1.30
CA SER A 122 -23.05 14.82 -2.57
C SER A 122 -22.84 16.34 -2.50
N SER A 123 -22.93 16.96 -1.32
CA SER A 123 -22.70 18.40 -1.12
C SER A 123 -21.33 18.65 -0.51
N LYS A 124 -20.60 19.67 -0.99
CA LYS A 124 -19.33 20.07 -0.37
C LYS A 124 -19.60 20.64 1.02
N VAL A 125 -18.99 20.05 2.06
CA VAL A 125 -19.17 20.46 3.47
C VAL A 125 -17.90 21.01 4.10
N GLY A 126 -16.74 20.85 3.44
CA GLY A 126 -15.50 21.40 3.96
C GLY A 126 -14.34 21.31 2.97
N GLU A 127 -13.19 21.84 3.41
CA GLU A 127 -11.94 21.85 2.67
C GLU A 127 -10.74 21.81 3.61
N ILE A 128 -9.68 21.11 3.19
CA ILE A 128 -8.33 21.21 3.75
C ILE A 128 -7.44 21.80 2.66
N SER A 129 -7.10 23.07 2.81
CA SER A 129 -6.29 23.78 1.82
C SER A 129 -4.81 23.50 2.02
N ILE A 130 -4.10 23.12 0.95
CA ILE A 130 -2.63 23.00 0.97
C ILE A 130 -2.06 24.41 0.76
N PRO A 131 -1.21 24.93 1.68
CA PRO A 131 -0.85 26.36 1.74
C PRO A 131 0.25 26.76 0.75
N TYR A 132 0.48 25.98 -0.31
CA TYR A 132 1.49 26.26 -1.33
C TYR A 132 1.05 25.69 -2.68
N PRO A 133 1.56 26.23 -3.81
CA PRO A 133 1.30 25.65 -5.13
C PRO A 133 1.89 24.24 -5.21
N PHE A 134 1.11 23.28 -5.70
CA PHE A 134 1.54 21.90 -5.87
C PHE A 134 1.05 21.34 -7.22
N GLN A 135 1.57 20.17 -7.56
CA GLN A 135 1.21 19.41 -8.75
C GLN A 135 0.89 17.97 -8.32
N ILE A 136 -0.02 17.33 -9.03
CA ILE A 136 -0.32 15.92 -8.84
C ILE A 136 0.10 15.16 -10.08
N MET A 137 1.18 14.40 -9.97
CA MET A 137 1.71 13.59 -11.08
C MET A 137 1.21 12.15 -11.06
N MET A 138 0.98 11.61 -9.87
CA MET A 138 0.55 10.23 -9.67
C MET A 138 -0.70 10.22 -8.79
N LYS A 139 -1.65 9.35 -9.14
CA LYS A 139 -2.78 9.03 -8.26
C LYS A 139 -2.25 8.20 -7.10
N ASN A 140 -2.61 8.56 -5.88
CA ASN A 140 -2.33 7.69 -4.75
C ASN A 140 -3.29 6.50 -4.80
N PRO A 141 -2.83 5.27 -4.53
CA PRO A 141 -3.70 4.08 -4.51
C PRO A 141 -4.82 4.17 -3.47
N LYS A 142 -4.67 5.07 -2.50
CA LYS A 142 -5.62 5.41 -1.45
C LYS A 142 -5.50 6.89 -1.09
N LEU A 143 -6.55 7.49 -0.53
CA LEU A 143 -6.53 8.89 -0.07
C LEU A 143 -5.41 9.18 0.94
N GLY A 144 -5.24 8.29 1.92
CA GLY A 144 -4.18 8.38 2.91
C GLY A 144 -4.37 9.49 3.98
N LEU A 145 -5.49 10.19 3.97
CA LEU A 145 -5.73 11.27 4.94
C LEU A 145 -6.03 10.70 6.33
N PHE A 146 -5.36 11.18 7.38
CA PHE A 146 -5.67 10.80 8.77
C PHE A 146 -5.38 11.93 9.75
N GLU A 147 -5.93 11.84 10.97
CA GLU A 147 -5.74 12.84 12.01
C GLU A 147 -4.99 12.28 13.23
N SER A 148 -4.21 13.15 13.87
CA SER A 148 -3.68 12.92 15.22
C SER A 148 -3.60 14.25 15.95
N GLY A 149 -4.27 14.36 17.09
CA GLY A 149 -4.32 15.59 17.87
C GLY A 149 -4.82 16.78 17.03
N ASN A 150 -4.04 17.87 17.03
CA ASN A 150 -4.34 19.09 16.27
C ASN A 150 -3.80 19.05 14.83
N LYS A 151 -3.41 17.88 14.31
CA LYS A 151 -2.80 17.77 12.98
C LYS A 151 -3.57 16.84 12.05
N ILE A 152 -3.48 17.14 10.76
CA ILE A 152 -3.91 16.30 9.64
C ILE A 152 -2.66 15.83 8.92
N PHE A 153 -2.62 14.58 8.50
CA PHE A 153 -1.51 13.97 7.79
C PHE A 153 -1.96 13.48 6.42
N TYR A 154 -1.14 13.69 5.40
CA TYR A 154 -1.42 13.27 4.03
C TYR A 154 -0.16 12.96 3.23
N PRO A 155 -0.27 12.17 2.13
CA PRO A 155 0.84 12.00 1.20
C PRO A 155 1.28 13.36 0.68
N GLN A 156 2.58 13.64 0.73
CA GLN A 156 3.14 14.92 0.29
C GLN A 156 2.88 15.10 -1.22
N PRO A 157 2.10 16.11 -1.62
CA PRO A 157 1.97 16.45 -3.03
C PRO A 157 3.25 17.11 -3.53
N MET A 158 3.53 16.98 -4.82
CA MET A 158 4.76 17.52 -5.39
C MET A 158 4.71 19.05 -5.38
N PRO A 159 5.67 19.74 -4.73
CA PRO A 159 5.69 21.20 -4.72
C PRO A 159 5.79 21.74 -6.15
N GLY A 160 5.01 22.77 -6.46
CA GLY A 160 5.00 23.37 -7.80
C GLY A 160 6.32 24.03 -8.19
N SER A 161 7.22 24.24 -7.22
CA SER A 161 8.59 24.69 -7.43
C SER A 161 9.52 23.61 -7.99
N LEU A 162 9.16 22.32 -7.87
CA LEU A 162 9.96 21.23 -8.40
C LEU A 162 9.71 21.09 -9.91
N SER A 163 10.66 21.57 -10.71
CA SER A 163 10.52 21.58 -12.17
C SER A 163 10.89 20.25 -12.81
N MET A 164 10.04 19.76 -13.72
CA MET A 164 10.35 18.61 -14.58
C MET A 164 11.19 18.95 -15.81
N SER A 165 11.52 20.23 -16.03
CA SER A 165 12.35 20.64 -17.18
C SER A 165 13.76 20.07 -17.10
N ASN A 166 14.27 19.83 -15.89
CA ASN A 166 15.56 19.23 -15.62
C ASN A 166 15.39 17.96 -14.79
N LEU A 167 15.40 16.80 -15.46
CA LEU A 167 14.98 15.54 -14.84
C LEU A 167 15.94 15.03 -13.76
N ASP A 168 17.22 15.36 -13.80
CA ASP A 168 18.20 14.96 -12.77
C ASP A 168 17.94 15.73 -11.45
N GLU A 169 17.81 17.05 -11.54
CA GLU A 169 17.46 17.92 -10.42
C GLU A 169 16.07 17.57 -9.87
N PHE A 170 15.13 17.26 -10.77
CA PHE A 170 13.79 16.79 -10.43
C PHE A 170 13.85 15.56 -9.53
N PHE A 171 14.50 14.46 -9.95
CA PHE A 171 14.56 13.23 -9.15
C PHE A 171 15.37 13.41 -7.86
N ARG A 172 16.48 14.16 -7.90
CA ARG A 172 17.25 14.51 -6.68
C ARG A 172 16.41 15.29 -5.67
N GLY A 173 15.55 16.19 -6.13
CA GLY A 173 14.62 16.94 -5.29
C GLY A 173 13.49 16.05 -4.77
N LEU A 174 12.86 15.27 -5.66
CA LEU A 174 11.75 14.37 -5.35
C LEU A 174 12.11 13.38 -4.23
N TYR A 175 13.28 12.73 -4.30
CA TYR A 175 13.71 11.75 -3.30
C TYR A 175 14.07 12.35 -1.94
N LYS A 176 14.23 13.67 -1.84
CA LYS A 176 14.47 14.39 -0.59
C LYS A 176 13.20 14.94 0.04
N LEU A 177 12.07 14.90 -0.67
CA LEU A 177 10.80 15.32 -0.10
C LEU A 177 10.37 14.36 1.00
N PRO A 178 9.68 14.85 2.04
CA PRO A 178 8.94 13.96 2.93
C PRO A 178 7.91 13.17 2.11
N ILE A 179 7.65 11.93 2.53
CA ILE A 179 6.62 11.07 1.95
C ILE A 179 5.23 11.44 2.49
N ILE A 180 5.17 11.82 3.77
CA ILE A 180 3.95 12.28 4.44
C ILE A 180 4.20 13.67 5.01
N GLU A 181 3.28 14.59 4.74
CA GLU A 181 3.22 15.92 5.35
C GLU A 181 2.23 15.92 6.51
N SER A 182 2.47 16.76 7.51
CA SER A 182 1.50 17.12 8.53
C SER A 182 1.11 18.59 8.37
N GLN A 183 -0.15 18.91 8.68
CA GLN A 183 -0.69 20.26 8.69
C GLN A 183 -1.37 20.54 10.02
N ASP A 184 -1.04 21.66 10.66
CA ASP A 184 -1.72 22.10 11.88
C ASP A 184 -3.12 22.64 11.56
N LYS A 185 -4.15 22.15 12.25
CA LYS A 185 -5.56 22.51 12.00
C LYS A 185 -5.89 23.95 12.38
N THR A 186 -5.11 24.57 13.25
CA THR A 186 -5.33 25.94 13.74
C THR A 186 -4.58 26.96 12.88
N THR A 187 -3.29 26.71 12.58
CA THR A 187 -2.45 27.67 11.84
C THR A 187 -2.42 27.42 10.33
N GLY A 188 -2.72 26.19 9.90
CA GLY A 188 -2.57 25.75 8.51
C GLY A 188 -1.12 25.52 8.08
N GLU A 189 -0.15 25.69 8.99
CA GLU A 189 1.27 25.46 8.69
C GLU A 189 1.55 23.98 8.45
N THR A 190 2.44 23.70 7.48
CA THR A 190 2.85 22.34 7.16
C THR A 190 4.26 22.02 7.60
N LEU A 191 4.49 20.75 7.90
CA LEU A 191 5.80 20.18 8.24
C LEU A 191 5.91 18.76 7.69
N GLY A 192 7.04 18.42 7.08
CA GLY A 192 7.37 17.05 6.71
C GLY A 192 7.32 16.13 7.93
N ALA A 193 6.42 15.16 7.92
CA ALA A 193 6.16 14.29 9.06
C ALA A 193 6.89 12.95 8.97
N LEU A 194 7.13 12.47 7.74
CA LEU A 194 7.80 11.21 7.51
C LEU A 194 8.71 11.31 6.28
N ILE A 195 9.98 10.95 6.46
CA ILE A 195 10.97 10.81 5.39
C ILE A 195 11.36 9.34 5.24
N LEU A 196 11.88 8.97 4.07
CA LEU A 196 12.48 7.65 3.87
C LEU A 196 13.67 7.45 4.81
N PRO A 197 13.90 6.22 5.32
CA PRO A 197 15.08 5.95 6.11
C PRO A 197 16.31 5.96 5.21
N GLU A 198 17.49 6.25 5.78
CA GLU A 198 18.76 6.25 5.03
C GLU A 198 19.08 4.90 4.37
N THR A 199 18.48 3.81 4.86
CA THR A 199 18.60 2.46 4.29
C THR A 199 17.73 2.24 3.05
N SER A 200 16.87 3.19 2.67
CA SER A 200 16.05 3.10 1.48
C SER A 200 16.92 3.12 0.22
N VAL A 201 16.70 2.15 -0.68
CA VAL A 201 17.50 2.06 -1.91
C VAL A 201 17.18 3.20 -2.88
N VAL A 202 16.03 3.87 -2.75
CA VAL A 202 15.66 5.07 -3.52
C VAL A 202 16.62 6.26 -3.28
N LEU A 203 17.34 6.26 -2.16
CA LEU A 203 18.25 7.34 -1.77
C LEU A 203 19.68 7.17 -2.30
N ASN A 204 19.95 6.16 -3.16
CA ASN A 204 21.32 5.74 -3.53
C ASN A 204 21.97 6.52 -4.72
N ASP A 205 21.48 7.72 -5.03
CA ASP A 205 21.85 8.54 -6.20
C ASP A 205 21.60 7.92 -7.58
N GLN A 206 20.60 7.05 -7.69
CA GLN A 206 20.05 6.58 -8.97
C GLN A 206 18.60 7.03 -9.13
N VAL A 207 18.05 6.85 -10.34
CA VAL A 207 16.65 7.09 -10.66
C VAL A 207 15.89 5.78 -10.52
N HIS A 208 14.87 5.79 -9.65
CA HIS A 208 14.01 4.66 -9.31
C HIS A 208 12.56 4.86 -9.77
N GLY A 209 12.26 6.00 -10.42
CA GLY A 209 10.89 6.40 -10.75
C GLY A 209 10.23 7.15 -9.60
N PHE A 210 8.89 7.14 -9.56
CA PHE A 210 8.12 7.85 -8.55
C PHE A 210 7.91 6.97 -7.29
N PRO A 211 8.25 7.46 -6.08
CA PRO A 211 8.04 6.72 -4.85
C PRO A 211 6.58 6.86 -4.39
N ILE A 212 5.68 6.07 -4.98
CA ILE A 212 4.24 6.12 -4.64
C ILE A 212 4.04 5.48 -3.26
N PRO A 213 3.57 6.22 -2.25
CA PRO A 213 3.44 5.69 -0.91
C PRO A 213 2.21 4.81 -0.76
N VAL A 214 2.42 3.69 -0.10
CA VAL A 214 1.38 2.79 0.37
C VAL A 214 1.62 2.60 1.85
N TYR A 215 0.69 3.01 2.70
CA TYR A 215 0.89 2.90 4.14
C TYR A 215 -0.33 2.40 4.86
N THR A 216 -0.16 1.99 6.11
CA THR A 216 -1.26 1.68 7.01
C THR A 216 -0.87 2.06 8.42
N MET A 217 -1.83 2.67 9.12
CA MET A 217 -1.71 2.91 10.55
C MET A 217 -2.23 1.69 11.30
N ASP A 218 -1.44 1.19 12.24
CA ASP A 218 -1.84 0.19 13.22
C ASP A 218 -1.49 0.70 14.61
N GLN A 219 -2.47 1.28 15.30
CA GLN A 219 -2.26 1.94 16.59
C GLN A 219 -1.14 3.01 16.51
N GLU A 220 -0.02 2.78 17.19
CA GLU A 220 1.16 3.65 17.20
C GLU A 220 2.21 3.23 16.16
N LYS A 221 1.89 2.34 15.23
CA LYS A 221 2.79 1.97 14.12
C LYS A 221 2.28 2.52 12.80
N LEU A 222 3.20 3.02 11.98
CA LEU A 222 2.96 3.33 10.58
C LEU A 222 3.81 2.38 9.74
N LEU A 223 3.15 1.55 8.93
CA LEU A 223 3.80 0.67 7.96
C LEU A 223 3.82 1.42 6.63
N LEU A 224 4.99 1.61 6.01
CA LEU A 224 5.14 2.33 4.74
C LEU A 224 5.86 1.47 3.70
N GLY A 225 5.20 1.17 2.60
CA GLY A 225 5.80 0.71 1.36
C GLY A 225 5.92 1.84 0.33
N LEU A 226 6.88 1.71 -0.58
CA LEU A 226 6.93 2.46 -1.82
C LEU A 226 6.63 1.44 -2.91
N GLY A 227 5.53 1.60 -3.64
CA GLY A 227 4.97 0.54 -4.47
C GLY A 227 5.86 -0.05 -5.57
N ILE A 228 7.14 0.30 -5.65
CA ILE A 228 8.17 -0.21 -6.57
C ILE A 228 9.14 -1.21 -5.91
N GLU A 229 9.05 -1.45 -4.60
CA GLU A 229 9.99 -2.30 -3.85
C GLU A 229 9.26 -3.42 -3.08
N PRO A 230 9.85 -4.63 -2.98
CA PRO A 230 9.30 -5.73 -2.17
C PRO A 230 9.73 -5.57 -0.69
N ARG A 231 9.47 -4.39 -0.11
CA ARG A 231 9.79 -4.09 1.28
C ARG A 231 8.83 -3.05 1.83
N PHE A 232 8.73 -2.99 3.15
CA PHE A 232 8.10 -1.88 3.83
C PHE A 232 8.90 -1.49 5.07
N TYR A 233 8.71 -0.25 5.49
CA TYR A 233 9.39 0.39 6.60
C TYR A 233 8.39 0.50 7.75
N VAL A 234 8.82 0.11 8.95
CA VAL A 234 8.04 0.24 10.17
C VAL A 234 8.50 1.48 10.91
N TYR A 235 7.55 2.37 11.19
CA TYR A 235 7.76 3.55 12.01
C TYR A 235 6.91 3.47 13.27
N LYS A 236 7.46 3.95 14.37
CA LYS A 236 6.73 4.19 15.60
C LYS A 236 6.28 5.64 15.65
N LYS A 237 5.02 5.84 16.03
CA LYS A 237 4.43 7.15 16.26
C LYS A 237 4.73 7.59 17.69
N GLU A 238 5.40 8.72 17.83
CA GLU A 238 5.76 9.32 19.12
C GLU A 238 5.20 10.74 19.17
N GLY A 239 4.00 10.87 19.76
CA GLY A 239 3.22 12.10 19.63
C GLY A 239 2.79 12.34 18.19
N ASP A 240 3.28 13.43 17.59
CA ASP A 240 3.01 13.83 16.20
C ASP A 240 4.21 13.59 15.27
N GLN A 241 5.17 12.76 15.69
CA GLN A 241 6.35 12.39 14.91
C GLN A 241 6.39 10.89 14.63
N PHE A 242 7.13 10.49 13.59
CA PHE A 242 7.34 9.10 13.22
C PHE A 242 8.84 8.78 13.27
N SER A 243 9.23 7.87 14.16
CA SER A 243 10.61 7.38 14.28
C SER A 243 10.74 6.03 13.57
N TYR A 244 11.74 5.91 12.69
CA TYR A 244 12.01 4.67 11.97
C TYR A 244 12.48 3.57 12.94
N GLU A 245 11.86 2.39 12.90
CA GLU A 245 12.25 1.23 13.70
C GLU A 245 13.05 0.21 12.89
N LYS A 246 12.48 -0.28 11.78
CA LYS A 246 13.09 -1.33 10.96
C LYS A 246 12.56 -1.36 9.53
N THR A 247 13.33 -1.98 8.65
CA THR A 247 12.90 -2.39 7.31
C THR A 247 12.50 -3.87 7.38
N VAL A 248 11.34 -4.19 6.80
CA VAL A 248 10.87 -5.56 6.60
C VAL A 248 10.98 -5.86 5.12
N GLU A 249 11.87 -6.79 4.77
CA GLU A 249 11.96 -7.34 3.42
C GLU A 249 10.81 -8.34 3.21
N VAL A 250 10.16 -8.28 2.05
CA VAL A 250 9.14 -9.25 1.64
C VAL A 250 9.79 -10.22 0.67
N ASP A 251 9.93 -11.49 1.09
CA ASP A 251 10.47 -12.53 0.22
C ASP A 251 9.39 -12.96 -0.78
N ILE A 252 9.50 -12.43 -2.01
CA ILE A 252 8.58 -12.69 -3.12
C ILE A 252 9.37 -13.38 -4.24
N PRO A 253 9.19 -14.70 -4.40
CA PRO A 253 9.73 -15.43 -5.53
C PRO A 253 9.26 -14.83 -6.87
N ASP A 254 10.18 -14.77 -7.84
CA ASP A 254 9.92 -14.27 -9.19
C ASP A 254 9.50 -12.78 -9.28
N TRP A 255 9.86 -11.95 -8.29
CA TRP A 255 9.63 -10.51 -8.36
C TRP A 255 10.33 -9.87 -9.56
N ILE A 256 9.57 -9.21 -10.44
CA ILE A 256 10.11 -8.49 -11.58
C ILE A 256 10.65 -7.12 -11.12
N VAL A 257 11.96 -7.07 -10.89
CA VAL A 257 12.66 -5.85 -10.44
C VAL A 257 12.68 -4.80 -11.55
N TYR A 258 12.46 -3.52 -11.21
CA TYR A 258 12.71 -2.40 -12.13
C TYR A 258 14.21 -2.19 -12.36
N THR A 259 14.61 -1.58 -13.47
CA THR A 259 16.01 -1.23 -13.71
C THR A 259 16.24 0.23 -13.28
N PRO A 260 17.02 0.51 -12.22
CA PRO A 260 17.37 1.89 -11.89
C PRO A 260 18.28 2.47 -12.97
N ALA A 261 18.28 3.80 -13.12
CA ALA A 261 19.14 4.50 -14.07
C ALA A 261 20.11 5.46 -13.38
N PRO A 262 21.27 5.75 -13.99
CA PRO A 262 22.14 6.84 -13.53
C PRO A 262 21.38 8.17 -13.45
N MET A 263 21.65 8.96 -12.40
CA MET A 263 21.00 10.26 -12.17
C MET A 263 21.28 11.29 -13.28
N ASP A 264 22.41 11.17 -13.98
CA ASP A 264 22.77 11.98 -15.14
C ASP A 264 22.08 11.53 -16.44
N ASN A 265 21.35 10.39 -16.42
CA ASN A 265 20.58 9.89 -17.54
C ASN A 265 19.19 9.34 -17.10
N PRO A 266 18.31 10.19 -16.55
CA PRO A 266 17.00 9.78 -16.03
C PRO A 266 16.06 9.19 -17.11
N LYS A 267 16.23 9.56 -18.38
CA LYS A 267 15.41 9.02 -19.48
C LYS A 267 15.67 7.53 -19.74
N GLN A 268 16.83 7.02 -19.33
CA GLN A 268 17.14 5.60 -19.42
C GLN A 268 16.18 4.76 -18.56
N PHE A 269 15.76 5.29 -17.39
CA PHE A 269 14.80 4.62 -16.52
C PHE A 269 13.50 4.30 -17.26
N LEU A 270 12.93 5.28 -17.96
CA LEU A 270 11.70 5.09 -18.74
C LEU A 270 11.92 4.10 -19.90
N THR A 271 13.08 4.18 -20.56
CA THR A 271 13.42 3.36 -21.72
C THR A 271 13.59 1.88 -21.37
N ASP A 272 14.17 1.59 -20.21
CA ASP A 272 14.39 0.21 -19.76
C ASP A 272 13.14 -0.38 -19.11
N ASN A 273 12.40 0.42 -18.35
CA ASN A 273 11.24 -0.09 -17.63
C ASN A 273 9.97 -0.17 -18.47
N GLN A 274 9.85 0.51 -19.63
CA GLN A 274 8.70 0.32 -20.55
C GLN A 274 8.65 -1.09 -21.19
N LYS A 275 9.74 -1.85 -21.13
CA LYS A 275 9.85 -3.18 -21.73
C LYS A 275 9.28 -4.27 -20.84
N LYS A 276 9.04 -3.97 -19.57
CA LYS A 276 8.52 -4.87 -18.53
C LYS A 276 7.45 -4.15 -17.73
N ARG A 277 6.75 -4.86 -16.87
CA ARG A 277 5.96 -4.26 -15.80
C ARG A 277 6.62 -4.66 -14.49
N PRO A 278 7.31 -3.76 -13.79
CA PRO A 278 7.87 -4.11 -12.49
C PRO A 278 6.80 -4.57 -11.52
N GLY A 279 7.19 -5.43 -10.57
CA GLY A 279 6.34 -5.80 -9.45
C GLY A 279 5.95 -4.57 -8.63
N SER A 280 4.80 -4.67 -7.95
CA SER A 280 4.29 -3.56 -7.15
C SER A 280 3.68 -4.00 -5.84
N LEU A 281 4.08 -3.36 -4.75
CA LEU A 281 3.41 -3.45 -3.45
C LEU A 281 2.26 -2.44 -3.44
N THR A 282 1.03 -2.94 -3.41
CA THR A 282 -0.18 -2.13 -3.63
C THR A 282 -0.91 -1.80 -2.34
N ASN A 283 -0.81 -2.66 -1.32
CA ASN A 283 -1.35 -2.37 0.01
C ASN A 283 -0.60 -3.08 1.14
N ILE A 284 -0.83 -2.61 2.37
CA ILE A 284 -0.45 -3.30 3.60
C ILE A 284 -1.67 -3.27 4.51
N PHE A 285 -2.17 -4.41 4.96
CA PHE A 285 -3.34 -4.48 5.85
C PHE A 285 -3.03 -5.10 7.20
N VAL A 286 -3.84 -4.75 8.18
CA VAL A 286 -3.95 -5.47 9.46
C VAL A 286 -5.21 -6.32 9.39
N VAL A 287 -5.06 -7.64 9.50
CA VAL A 287 -6.19 -8.58 9.45
C VAL A 287 -6.08 -9.53 10.64
N GLY A 288 -6.84 -9.22 11.69
CA GLY A 288 -6.73 -9.92 12.98
C GLY A 288 -5.31 -9.85 13.52
N ASP A 289 -4.71 -11.02 13.72
CA ASP A 289 -3.36 -11.15 14.26
C ASP A 289 -2.24 -11.04 13.21
N TYR A 290 -2.60 -10.82 11.94
CA TYR A 290 -1.64 -10.82 10.83
C TYR A 290 -1.49 -9.44 10.18
N TYR A 291 -0.32 -9.21 9.59
CA TYR A 291 -0.13 -8.17 8.57
C TYR A 291 -0.09 -8.80 7.18
N LEU A 292 -0.72 -8.17 6.22
CA LEU A 292 -0.79 -8.65 4.84
C LEU A 292 -0.19 -7.61 3.90
N ALA A 293 0.94 -7.92 3.27
CA ALA A 293 1.51 -7.14 2.20
C ALA A 293 0.91 -7.62 0.87
N ILE A 294 0.11 -6.77 0.21
CA ILE A 294 -0.58 -7.09 -1.04
C ILE A 294 0.25 -6.61 -2.21
N TYR A 295 0.47 -7.47 -3.20
CA TYR A 295 1.34 -7.16 -4.32
C TYR A 295 0.97 -7.85 -5.63
N ASN A 296 1.56 -7.33 -6.71
CA ASN A 296 1.69 -7.97 -8.01
C ASN A 296 3.18 -8.25 -8.26
N ARG A 297 3.50 -9.37 -8.91
CA ARG A 297 4.92 -9.75 -9.15
C ARG A 297 5.52 -9.00 -10.34
N GLY A 298 4.67 -8.47 -11.21
CA GLY A 298 5.06 -7.83 -12.45
C GLY A 298 5.05 -8.80 -13.64
N ILE A 299 5.32 -8.24 -14.81
CA ILE A 299 5.36 -8.96 -16.09
C ILE A 299 6.75 -8.80 -16.69
N SER A 300 7.42 -9.92 -16.95
CA SER A 300 8.76 -9.93 -17.54
C SER A 300 8.77 -9.36 -18.96
N GLU A 301 9.94 -8.94 -19.44
CA GLU A 301 10.11 -8.43 -20.80
C GLU A 301 9.73 -9.46 -21.87
N GLU A 302 10.05 -10.74 -21.65
CA GLU A 302 9.66 -11.83 -22.54
C GLU A 302 8.14 -11.92 -22.70
N VAL A 303 7.40 -11.79 -21.59
CA VAL A 303 5.93 -11.85 -21.62
C VAL A 303 5.37 -10.57 -22.26
N VAL A 304 5.88 -9.38 -21.92
CA VAL A 304 5.44 -8.12 -22.54
C VAL A 304 5.66 -8.11 -24.05
N ALA A 305 6.75 -8.69 -24.54
CA ALA A 305 7.06 -8.78 -25.97
C ALA A 305 6.06 -9.66 -26.75
N GLN A 306 5.40 -10.60 -26.07
CA GLN A 306 4.38 -11.48 -26.63
C GLN A 306 2.96 -10.89 -26.54
N LEU A 307 2.76 -9.83 -25.76
CA LEU A 307 1.47 -9.17 -25.62
C LEU A 307 1.22 -8.18 -26.76
N ASP A 308 -0.01 -8.21 -27.30
CA ASP A 308 -0.53 -7.13 -28.13
C ASP A 308 -0.38 -5.79 -27.40
N PRO A 309 0.03 -4.70 -28.07
CA PRO A 309 0.20 -3.40 -27.41
C PRO A 309 -1.02 -2.93 -26.61
N ALA A 310 -2.23 -3.24 -27.08
CA ALA A 310 -3.48 -2.95 -26.39
C ALA A 310 -3.70 -3.78 -25.10
N ALA A 311 -3.08 -4.97 -25.02
CA ALA A 311 -3.18 -5.89 -23.87
C ALA A 311 -2.05 -5.69 -22.84
N ARG A 312 -1.07 -4.81 -23.12
CA ARG A 312 0.02 -4.48 -22.18
C ARG A 312 -0.46 -3.73 -20.95
N TYR A 313 -1.67 -3.19 -21.00
CA TYR A 313 -2.35 -2.50 -19.91
C TYR A 313 -3.78 -3.03 -19.75
N GLY A 314 -4.48 -2.61 -18.69
CA GLY A 314 -5.85 -3.02 -18.43
C GLY A 314 -6.00 -4.53 -18.17
N LEU A 315 -7.11 -5.11 -18.65
CA LEU A 315 -7.51 -6.50 -18.36
C LEU A 315 -6.47 -7.55 -18.80
N GLY A 316 -5.81 -7.33 -19.95
CA GLY A 316 -4.79 -8.25 -20.46
C GLY A 316 -3.60 -8.37 -19.52
N ALA A 317 -3.12 -7.24 -19.02
CA ALA A 317 -2.06 -7.18 -18.02
C ALA A 317 -2.50 -7.79 -16.69
N LEU A 318 -3.71 -7.44 -16.22
CA LEU A 318 -4.24 -7.95 -14.96
C LEU A 318 -4.36 -9.48 -14.94
N LYS A 319 -4.78 -10.09 -16.06
CA LYS A 319 -4.84 -11.55 -16.21
C LYS A 319 -3.47 -12.22 -16.09
N LYS A 320 -2.39 -11.51 -16.46
CA LYS A 320 -1.02 -12.01 -16.43
C LYS A 320 -0.28 -11.69 -15.13
N ASP A 321 -0.76 -10.71 -14.38
CA ASP A 321 -0.15 -10.20 -13.17
C ASP A 321 -1.19 -10.05 -12.05
N PRO A 322 -1.76 -11.18 -11.56
CA PRO A 322 -2.79 -11.14 -10.54
C PRO A 322 -2.24 -10.68 -9.18
N ASN A 323 -3.13 -10.36 -8.24
CA ASN A 323 -2.76 -9.97 -6.88
C ASN A 323 -2.45 -11.20 -6.00
N TYR A 324 -1.46 -11.03 -5.13
CA TYR A 324 -1.07 -11.98 -4.10
C TYR A 324 -0.92 -11.27 -2.75
N ALA A 325 -0.90 -12.05 -1.67
CA ALA A 325 -0.51 -11.57 -0.35
C ALA A 325 0.73 -12.32 0.16
N ALA A 326 1.60 -11.57 0.84
CA ALA A 326 2.53 -12.11 1.82
C ALA A 326 1.96 -11.86 3.23
N ILE A 327 2.04 -12.88 4.07
CA ILE A 327 1.44 -12.91 5.41
C ILE A 327 2.55 -12.82 6.44
N PHE A 328 2.39 -11.95 7.42
CA PHE A 328 3.33 -11.75 8.52
C PHE A 328 2.62 -11.85 9.86
N ASP A 329 3.32 -12.34 10.88
CA ASP A 329 2.88 -12.19 12.27
C ASP A 329 3.06 -10.75 12.78
N LYS A 330 2.68 -10.50 14.06
CA LYS A 330 2.82 -9.17 14.70
C LYS A 330 4.26 -8.71 14.91
N ASP A 331 5.21 -9.62 14.87
CA ASP A 331 6.65 -9.35 14.98
C ASP A 331 7.31 -9.12 13.62
N PHE A 332 6.51 -9.20 12.54
CA PHE A 332 6.90 -9.06 11.14
C PHE A 332 7.75 -10.22 10.62
N ASN A 333 7.60 -11.42 11.16
CA ASN A 333 8.14 -12.62 10.53
C ASN A 333 7.22 -13.04 9.39
N GLN A 334 7.77 -13.25 8.20
CA GLN A 334 6.98 -13.71 7.06
C GLN A 334 6.61 -15.19 7.25
N LEU A 335 5.30 -15.45 7.35
CA LEU A 335 4.74 -16.79 7.54
C LEU A 335 4.40 -17.45 6.19
N ALA A 336 3.98 -16.66 5.20
CA ALA A 336 3.64 -17.14 3.87
C ALA A 336 3.83 -16.06 2.81
N THR A 337 3.93 -16.48 1.55
CA THR A 337 3.98 -15.62 0.37
C THR A 337 3.22 -16.29 -0.77
N ASN A 338 2.92 -15.54 -1.83
CA ASN A 338 2.15 -16.00 -2.99
C ASN A 338 0.75 -16.54 -2.62
N VAL A 339 0.12 -16.07 -1.54
CA VAL A 339 -1.27 -16.41 -1.22
C VAL A 339 -2.17 -15.72 -2.27
N PRO A 340 -2.84 -16.46 -3.16
CA PRO A 340 -3.49 -15.86 -4.31
C PRO A 340 -4.83 -15.24 -3.93
N PHE A 341 -5.13 -14.09 -4.54
CA PHE A 341 -6.50 -13.57 -4.58
C PHE A 341 -7.34 -14.31 -5.63
N PRO A 342 -8.68 -14.22 -5.59
CA PRO A 342 -9.52 -14.71 -6.68
C PRO A 342 -9.06 -14.15 -8.03
N SER A 343 -8.93 -15.00 -9.05
CA SER A 343 -8.39 -14.61 -10.36
C SER A 343 -9.22 -13.56 -11.09
N THR A 344 -10.48 -13.37 -10.68
CA THR A 344 -11.40 -12.38 -11.23
C THR A 344 -11.49 -11.13 -10.36
N SER A 345 -10.57 -10.93 -9.40
CA SER A 345 -10.59 -9.76 -8.51
C SER A 345 -9.58 -8.71 -8.92
N TYR A 346 -9.84 -7.46 -8.53
CA TYR A 346 -8.93 -6.33 -8.77
C TYR A 346 -8.59 -5.58 -7.49
N PHE A 347 -7.53 -4.80 -7.58
CA PHE A 347 -7.17 -3.74 -6.64
C PHE A 347 -7.98 -2.47 -6.99
N PRO A 348 -8.35 -1.60 -6.04
CA PRO A 348 -8.07 -1.65 -4.61
C PRO A 348 -8.79 -2.74 -3.81
N THR A 349 -8.25 -3.00 -2.63
CA THR A 349 -8.80 -3.90 -1.61
C THR A 349 -9.02 -3.07 -0.34
N VAL A 350 -9.99 -3.45 0.49
CA VAL A 350 -10.20 -2.84 1.81
C VAL A 350 -10.39 -3.92 2.86
N VAL A 351 -10.27 -3.56 4.14
CA VAL A 351 -10.64 -4.45 5.25
C VAL A 351 -11.89 -3.90 5.92
N ASN A 352 -12.93 -4.72 6.01
CA ASN A 352 -14.17 -4.31 6.65
C ASN A 352 -14.11 -4.45 8.18
N LYS A 353 -15.13 -3.97 8.91
CA LYS A 353 -15.17 -4.03 10.38
C LYS A 353 -15.13 -5.45 10.97
N ASP A 354 -15.48 -6.47 10.17
CA ASP A 354 -15.44 -7.88 10.55
C ASP A 354 -14.05 -8.52 10.31
N GLY A 355 -13.07 -7.72 9.87
CA GLY A 355 -11.73 -8.20 9.52
C GLY A 355 -11.69 -9.02 8.22
N LYS A 356 -12.69 -8.88 7.35
CA LYS A 356 -12.67 -9.50 6.02
C LYS A 356 -12.07 -8.55 5.00
N LEU A 357 -11.25 -9.09 4.11
CA LEU A 357 -10.82 -8.36 2.92
C LEU A 357 -12.00 -8.25 1.95
N VAL A 358 -12.20 -7.11 1.33
CA VAL A 358 -13.24 -6.90 0.32
C VAL A 358 -12.58 -6.45 -0.96
N VAL A 359 -12.97 -7.08 -2.08
CA VAL A 359 -12.41 -6.81 -3.42
C VAL A 359 -13.51 -6.72 -4.46
N SER A 360 -13.30 -5.88 -5.48
CA SER A 360 -14.17 -5.84 -6.66
C SER A 360 -13.94 -7.06 -7.56
N LYS A 361 -15.01 -7.68 -8.01
CA LYS A 361 -14.98 -8.59 -9.16
C LYS A 361 -14.82 -7.78 -10.45
N VAL A 362 -13.98 -8.27 -11.35
CA VAL A 362 -13.79 -7.74 -12.69
C VAL A 362 -14.61 -8.58 -13.66
N ALA A 363 -15.67 -7.99 -14.21
CA ALA A 363 -16.56 -8.67 -15.15
C ALA A 363 -15.77 -9.25 -16.35
N GLY A 364 -14.84 -8.47 -16.92
CA GLY A 364 -14.02 -8.90 -18.06
C GLY A 364 -13.03 -10.04 -17.78
N LEU A 365 -12.84 -10.45 -16.53
CA LEU A 365 -12.05 -11.64 -16.15
C LEU A 365 -12.93 -12.84 -15.75
N SER A 366 -14.24 -12.63 -15.63
CA SER A 366 -15.22 -13.63 -15.25
C SER A 366 -15.74 -14.39 -16.47
N GLU A 367 -16.04 -15.67 -16.29
CA GLU A 367 -16.80 -16.47 -17.27
C GLU A 367 -18.32 -16.29 -17.13
N THR A 368 -18.76 -15.68 -16.02
CA THR A 368 -20.17 -15.34 -15.78
C THR A 368 -20.41 -13.87 -16.02
N GLU A 369 -21.51 -13.56 -16.71
CA GLU A 369 -22.09 -12.23 -16.75
C GLU A 369 -22.87 -12.00 -15.44
N ASP A 370 -22.74 -10.81 -14.86
CA ASP A 370 -23.48 -10.39 -13.68
C ASP A 370 -24.31 -9.15 -14.03
N ASP A 371 -25.52 -9.03 -13.48
CA ASP A 371 -26.42 -7.91 -13.73
C ASP A 371 -26.03 -6.62 -12.95
N GLY A 372 -24.83 -6.58 -12.37
CA GLY A 372 -24.35 -5.46 -11.56
C GLY A 372 -22.92 -5.64 -11.06
N ILE A 373 -22.47 -4.73 -10.18
CA ILE A 373 -21.13 -4.82 -9.59
C ILE A 373 -21.14 -5.86 -8.47
N ILE A 374 -20.13 -6.73 -8.46
CA ILE A 374 -19.96 -7.73 -7.39
C ILE A 374 -18.75 -7.36 -6.52
N LEU A 375 -18.95 -7.35 -5.22
CA LEU A 375 -17.88 -7.29 -4.22
C LEU A 375 -17.75 -8.64 -3.51
N TYR A 376 -16.56 -9.25 -3.54
CA TYR A 376 -16.28 -10.46 -2.78
C TYR A 376 -15.78 -10.14 -1.38
N LYS A 377 -16.28 -10.85 -0.37
CA LYS A 377 -15.75 -10.80 1.01
C LYS A 377 -14.89 -12.02 1.27
N LEU A 378 -13.58 -11.80 1.38
CA LEU A 378 -12.57 -12.81 1.58
C LEU A 378 -12.21 -12.94 3.06
N LYS A 379 -12.05 -14.18 3.52
CA LYS A 379 -11.50 -14.50 4.84
C LYS A 379 -10.11 -15.09 4.67
N LEU A 380 -9.14 -14.62 5.46
CA LEU A 380 -7.86 -15.29 5.61
C LEU A 380 -8.07 -16.54 6.49
N VAL A 381 -7.68 -17.69 5.96
CA VAL A 381 -7.78 -18.99 6.65
C VAL A 381 -6.39 -19.60 6.77
N GLU A 382 -6.07 -20.05 7.97
CA GLU A 382 -4.89 -20.86 8.30
C GLU A 382 -5.29 -22.34 8.23
N ASN A 383 -4.58 -23.14 7.43
CA ASN A 383 -4.92 -24.53 7.07
C ASN A 383 -3.94 -25.56 7.64
#